data_AF-A0A6C0CLR7-F1
#
_entry.id   AF-A0A6C0CLR7-F1
#
_cell.length_a   1.000
_cell.length_b   1.000
_cell.length_c   1.000
_cell.angle_alpha   90.00
_cell.angle_beta   90.00
_cell.angle_gamma   90.00
#
_symmetry.space_group_name_H-M   'P 1'
#
loop_
_entity.id
_entity.type
_entity.pdbx_description
1 polymer ?
#
loop_
_entity_poly.entity_id
_entity_poly.type
_entity_poly.pdbx_seq_one_letter_code
_entity_poly.pdbx_strand_id
1 'polypeptide(L)'
;MIFIAPVEFFKLSTSRQVVTWMYNNGSFTDIFYPNKPDLFESANVDVMVFRWVRGQSANGVKVNVWYTKSPLEHPPDIRYAFLNNGVMTLASTRLNCSDVVAISKHFDLKMGMTSGKESVYRNDVHGNILVRVSDGDQGLAKYIFYDDCVTQDDIPKDVLDYLLQYKPSLLSRKIRKFSEKCWWKWGAARNAKYYRQSDSKTTLGIYVRVQSRNKSPAFVAPVTYTGNNLTLLVPKFSTSIENLKNIADYLNSSEFLMNYTASGKIVLGLNQIKHAVIPSVLIS
;
A
#
# COMPACT_ATOMS: atom_id res chain seq x y z
N MET A 1 -2.62 -31.50 -2.22
CA MET A 1 -3.74 -30.87 -1.49
C MET A 1 -4.29 -29.72 -2.32
N ILE A 2 -5.60 -29.46 -2.25
CA ILE A 2 -6.25 -28.34 -2.94
C ILE A 2 -6.93 -27.49 -1.87
N PHE A 3 -6.76 -26.18 -1.96
CA PHE A 3 -7.27 -25.22 -0.98
C PHE A 3 -8.09 -24.13 -1.68
N ILE A 4 -9.11 -23.64 -0.99
CA ILE A 4 -9.82 -22.39 -1.32
C ILE A 4 -9.47 -21.41 -0.21
N ALA A 5 -8.92 -20.25 -0.57
CA ALA A 5 -8.50 -19.23 0.39
C ALA A 5 -8.80 -17.83 -0.16
N PRO A 6 -8.90 -16.79 0.69
CA PRO A 6 -8.93 -15.42 0.22
C PRO A 6 -7.74 -15.13 -0.70
N VAL A 7 -7.96 -14.34 -1.74
CA VAL A 7 -6.92 -13.98 -2.73
C VAL A 7 -5.68 -13.34 -2.08
N GLU A 8 -5.87 -12.66 -0.94
CA GLU A 8 -4.79 -12.04 -0.19
C GLU A 8 -3.95 -13.04 0.62
N PHE A 9 -4.33 -14.33 0.72
CA PHE A 9 -3.67 -15.31 1.58
C PHE A 9 -2.15 -15.37 1.37
N PHE A 10 -1.64 -15.19 0.15
CA PHE A 10 -0.21 -15.16 -0.12
C PHE A 10 0.53 -13.90 0.37
N LYS A 11 -0.19 -12.90 0.86
CA LYS A 11 0.30 -11.55 1.22
C LYS A 11 -0.10 -11.09 2.61
N LEU A 12 -0.92 -11.84 3.32
CA LEU A 12 -1.33 -11.49 4.67
C LEU A 12 -0.17 -11.69 5.65
N SER A 13 -0.03 -10.78 6.62
CA SER A 13 0.97 -10.93 7.67
C SER A 13 0.71 -12.16 8.54
N THR A 14 -0.56 -12.55 8.71
CA THR A 14 -0.99 -13.69 9.52
C THR A 14 -0.71 -15.04 8.88
N SER A 15 -0.70 -15.12 7.54
CA SER A 15 -0.41 -16.37 6.80
C SER A 15 1.09 -16.58 6.54
N ARG A 16 1.93 -15.57 6.82
CA ARG A 16 3.37 -15.55 6.54
C ARG A 16 4.10 -16.85 6.93
N GLN A 17 3.83 -17.36 8.13
CA GLN A 17 4.49 -18.58 8.63
C GLN A 17 4.05 -19.82 7.84
N VAL A 18 2.75 -19.95 7.58
CA VAL A 18 2.19 -21.07 6.82
C VAL A 18 2.67 -21.04 5.37
N VAL A 19 2.61 -19.89 4.70
CA VAL A 19 3.07 -19.73 3.31
C VAL A 19 4.56 -20.06 3.19
N THR A 20 5.39 -19.54 4.12
CA THR A 20 6.82 -19.88 4.16
C THR A 20 7.04 -21.38 4.34
N TRP A 21 6.30 -22.01 5.25
CA TRP A 21 6.41 -23.45 5.47
C TRP A 21 6.01 -24.25 4.22
N MET A 22 4.90 -23.89 3.58
CA MET A 22 4.42 -24.55 2.35
C MET A 22 5.43 -24.41 1.22
N TYR A 23 6.03 -23.23 1.05
CA TYR A 23 7.06 -22.98 0.04
C TYR A 23 8.35 -23.79 0.30
N ASN A 24 8.74 -23.95 1.56
CA ASN A 24 9.95 -24.70 1.91
C ASN A 24 9.77 -26.22 1.90
N ASN A 25 8.53 -26.72 2.03
CA ASN A 25 8.23 -28.14 2.19
C ASN A 25 7.44 -28.73 1.01
N GLY A 26 7.25 -27.96 -0.07
CA GLY A 26 6.47 -28.38 -1.22
C GLY A 26 6.41 -27.31 -2.29
N SER A 27 5.58 -27.52 -3.31
CA SER A 27 5.43 -26.61 -4.45
C SER A 27 3.97 -26.26 -4.69
N PHE A 28 3.72 -24.99 -5.00
CA PHE A 28 2.48 -24.56 -5.62
C PHE A 28 2.57 -24.89 -7.11
N THR A 29 1.62 -25.65 -7.65
CA THR A 29 1.67 -26.08 -9.06
C THR A 29 0.57 -25.44 -9.90
N ASP A 30 -0.55 -25.08 -9.27
CA ASP A 30 -1.74 -24.58 -9.93
C ASP A 30 -2.40 -23.54 -9.04
N ILE A 31 -2.74 -22.39 -9.62
CA ILE A 31 -3.49 -21.32 -8.95
C ILE A 31 -4.58 -20.82 -9.88
N PHE A 32 -5.80 -20.78 -9.39
CA PHE A 32 -6.97 -20.31 -10.10
C PHE A 32 -7.58 -19.12 -9.36
N TYR A 33 -7.74 -18.01 -10.08
CA TYR A 33 -8.38 -16.79 -9.61
C TYR A 33 -9.72 -16.62 -10.35
N PRO A 34 -10.86 -17.02 -9.76
CA PRO A 34 -12.17 -16.82 -10.35
C PRO A 34 -12.51 -15.34 -10.59
N ASN A 35 -11.92 -14.43 -9.81
CA ASN A 35 -12.23 -12.99 -9.80
C ASN A 35 -13.74 -12.72 -9.69
N LYS A 36 -14.37 -13.43 -8.76
CA LYS A 36 -15.81 -13.42 -8.55
C LYS A 36 -16.09 -13.29 -7.04
N PRO A 37 -16.18 -12.06 -6.51
CA PRO A 37 -16.40 -11.85 -5.08
C PRO A 37 -17.72 -12.42 -4.54
N ASP A 38 -18.73 -12.53 -5.41
CA ASP A 38 -20.04 -13.10 -5.14
C ASP A 38 -20.12 -14.60 -5.51
N LEU A 39 -18.98 -15.31 -5.51
CA LEU A 39 -18.94 -16.74 -5.84
C LEU A 39 -19.71 -17.59 -4.82
N PHE A 40 -19.67 -17.22 -3.54
CA PHE A 40 -20.37 -17.91 -2.47
C PHE A 40 -21.62 -17.13 -2.08
N GLU A 41 -22.75 -17.83 -1.96
CA GLU A 41 -23.99 -17.25 -1.50
C GLU A 41 -23.81 -16.59 -0.13
N SER A 42 -24.35 -15.37 0.03
CA SER A 42 -24.26 -14.58 1.26
C SER A 42 -22.84 -14.14 1.68
N ALA A 43 -21.83 -14.26 0.82
CA ALA A 43 -20.49 -13.73 1.05
C ALA A 43 -20.03 -12.84 -0.10
N ASN A 44 -19.29 -11.78 0.23
CA ASN A 44 -18.63 -10.91 -0.73
C ASN A 44 -17.12 -10.93 -0.46
N VAL A 45 -16.44 -11.95 -0.99
CA VAL A 45 -15.02 -12.22 -0.78
C VAL A 45 -14.41 -12.79 -2.05
N ASP A 46 -13.34 -12.18 -2.53
CA ASP A 46 -12.57 -12.71 -3.64
C ASP A 46 -11.65 -13.83 -3.14
N VAL A 47 -11.67 -14.96 -3.82
CA VAL A 47 -10.94 -16.16 -3.42
C VAL A 47 -10.00 -16.61 -4.52
N MET A 48 -9.06 -17.46 -4.16
CA MET A 48 -8.27 -18.25 -5.08
C MET A 48 -8.35 -19.71 -4.70
N VAL A 49 -8.24 -20.58 -5.69
CA VAL A 49 -8.07 -22.02 -5.51
C VAL A 49 -6.65 -22.37 -5.87
N PHE A 50 -5.92 -23.09 -5.01
CA PHE A 50 -4.55 -23.49 -5.34
C PHE A 50 -4.26 -24.94 -4.98
N ARG A 51 -3.41 -25.57 -5.79
CA ARG A 51 -2.87 -26.90 -5.55
C ARG A 51 -1.46 -26.80 -4.98
N TRP A 52 -1.24 -27.50 -3.87
CA TRP A 52 0.08 -27.64 -3.25
C TRP A 52 0.47 -29.12 -3.14
N VAL A 53 1.73 -29.41 -3.47
CA VAL A 53 2.31 -30.76 -3.49
C VAL A 53 3.50 -30.80 -2.53
N ARG A 54 3.46 -31.66 -1.51
CA ARG A 54 4.53 -31.83 -0.52
C ARG A 54 5.76 -32.50 -1.15
N GLY A 55 6.95 -32.12 -0.71
CA GLY A 55 8.22 -32.78 -1.05
C GLY A 55 8.83 -32.38 -2.40
N GLN A 56 8.10 -31.63 -3.23
CA GLN A 56 8.63 -31.03 -4.44
C GLN A 56 9.30 -29.68 -4.10
N SER A 57 10.57 -29.50 -4.48
CA SER A 57 11.28 -28.22 -4.25
C SER A 57 10.57 -27.08 -4.98
N ALA A 58 10.14 -26.03 -4.26
CA ALA A 58 9.48 -24.87 -4.87
C ALA A 58 10.40 -24.08 -5.82
N ASN A 59 11.72 -24.23 -5.70
CA ASN A 59 12.66 -23.37 -6.38
C ASN A 59 12.68 -23.65 -7.90
N GLY A 60 12.20 -22.70 -8.69
CA GLY A 60 12.15 -22.80 -10.15
C GLY A 60 10.98 -23.63 -10.69
N VAL A 61 10.02 -24.01 -9.85
CA VAL A 61 8.80 -24.70 -10.30
C VAL A 61 7.88 -23.71 -11.00
N LYS A 62 7.48 -24.10 -12.21
CA LYS A 62 6.45 -23.44 -12.97
C LYS A 62 5.09 -23.67 -12.31
N VAL A 63 4.33 -22.60 -12.18
CA VAL A 63 2.96 -22.57 -11.66
C VAL A 63 2.04 -22.28 -12.83
N ASN A 64 1.02 -23.12 -13.01
CA ASN A 64 -0.08 -22.85 -13.91
C ASN A 64 -1.04 -21.86 -13.25
N VAL A 65 -1.31 -20.73 -13.90
CA VAL A 65 -2.15 -19.69 -13.32
C VAL A 65 -3.29 -19.34 -14.27
N TRP A 66 -4.51 -19.33 -13.74
CA TRP A 66 -5.70 -18.97 -14.49
C TRP A 66 -6.36 -17.73 -13.88
N TYR A 67 -6.45 -16.67 -14.66
CA TYR A 67 -7.14 -15.43 -14.31
C TYR A 67 -8.48 -15.32 -15.07
N THR A 68 -9.33 -16.34 -14.96
CA THR A 68 -10.55 -16.44 -15.76
C THR A 68 -11.70 -17.00 -14.93
N LYS A 69 -12.92 -16.92 -15.47
CA LYS A 69 -14.10 -17.58 -14.90
C LYS A 69 -14.18 -19.06 -15.30
N SER A 70 -13.56 -19.45 -16.41
CA SER A 70 -13.58 -20.83 -16.93
C SER A 70 -12.15 -21.30 -17.27
N PRO A 71 -11.45 -22.00 -16.36
CA PRO A 71 -10.09 -22.47 -16.61
C PRO A 71 -10.04 -23.60 -17.65
N LEU A 72 -11.18 -24.19 -18.02
CA LEU A 72 -11.30 -25.22 -19.05
C LEU A 72 -11.26 -24.64 -20.48
N GLU A 73 -11.55 -23.35 -20.64
CA GLU A 73 -11.63 -22.68 -21.95
C GLU A 73 -10.36 -21.91 -22.33
N HIS A 74 -9.42 -21.77 -21.39
CA HIS A 74 -8.19 -20.99 -21.59
C HIS A 74 -6.96 -21.72 -21.04
N PRO A 75 -5.84 -21.76 -21.79
CA PRO A 75 -4.59 -22.30 -21.27
C PRO A 75 -4.10 -21.46 -20.08
N PRO A 76 -3.37 -22.07 -19.12
CA PRO A 76 -2.80 -21.33 -18.01
C PRO A 76 -1.69 -20.38 -18.48
N ASP A 77 -1.59 -19.25 -17.79
CA ASP A 77 -0.36 -18.47 -17.73
C ASP A 77 0.68 -19.24 -16.93
N ILE A 78 1.85 -19.46 -17.53
CA ILE A 78 2.98 -20.03 -16.81
C ILE A 78 3.70 -18.93 -16.04
N ARG A 79 3.86 -19.15 -14.73
CA ARG A 79 4.54 -18.23 -13.80
C ARG A 79 5.52 -18.97 -12.90
N TYR A 80 6.34 -18.23 -12.18
CA TYR A 80 7.24 -18.73 -11.15
C TYR A 80 6.84 -18.14 -9.80
N ALA A 81 6.68 -19.01 -8.80
CA ALA A 81 6.48 -18.56 -7.43
C ALA A 81 7.80 -18.02 -6.87
N PHE A 82 7.72 -16.86 -6.23
CA PHE A 82 8.84 -16.24 -5.53
C PHE A 82 8.39 -15.83 -4.14
N LEU A 83 9.18 -16.21 -3.13
CA LEU A 83 8.90 -15.91 -1.73
C LEU A 83 9.90 -14.88 -1.21
N ASN A 84 9.40 -13.73 -0.74
CA ASN A 84 10.21 -12.77 0.00
C ASN A 84 9.57 -12.44 1.34
N ASN A 85 10.25 -12.76 2.43
CA ASN A 85 9.76 -12.48 3.79
C ASN A 85 8.33 -12.99 4.04
N GLY A 86 8.00 -14.17 3.48
CA GLY A 86 6.71 -14.82 3.60
C GLY A 86 5.55 -14.15 2.85
N VAL A 87 5.85 -13.17 1.99
CA VAL A 87 4.94 -12.72 0.92
C VAL A 87 5.31 -13.49 -0.34
N MET A 88 4.34 -14.20 -0.91
CA MET A 88 4.53 -14.91 -2.17
C MET A 88 3.98 -14.07 -3.34
N THR A 89 4.79 -13.97 -4.39
CA THR A 89 4.45 -13.34 -5.66
C THR A 89 4.69 -14.32 -6.80
N LEU A 90 4.05 -14.05 -7.94
CA LEU A 90 4.18 -14.76 -9.18
C LEU A 90 4.91 -13.85 -10.17
N ALA A 91 5.84 -14.42 -10.94
CA ALA A 91 6.57 -13.70 -11.97
C ALA A 91 6.55 -14.45 -13.31
N SER A 92 6.65 -13.73 -14.42
CA SER A 92 6.75 -14.32 -15.77
C SER A 92 8.07 -15.05 -16.00
N THR A 93 9.14 -14.63 -15.30
CA THR A 93 10.45 -15.27 -15.33
C THR A 93 10.86 -15.72 -13.93
N ARG A 94 11.83 -16.65 -13.87
CA ARG A 94 12.40 -17.08 -12.60
C ARG A 94 13.24 -15.92 -12.02
N LEU A 95 12.80 -15.39 -10.89
CA LEU A 95 13.55 -14.36 -10.17
C LEU A 95 14.66 -15.02 -9.35
N ASN A 96 15.90 -14.59 -9.53
CA ASN A 96 16.99 -14.92 -8.61
C ASN A 96 17.11 -13.83 -7.55
N CYS A 97 17.65 -14.19 -6.38
CA CYS A 97 17.85 -13.24 -5.28
C CYS A 97 18.85 -12.11 -5.63
N SER A 98 19.69 -12.30 -6.65
CA SER A 98 20.60 -11.27 -7.20
C SER A 98 19.88 -10.23 -8.06
N ASP A 99 18.76 -10.61 -8.67
CA ASP A 99 18.12 -9.83 -9.73
C ASP A 99 17.05 -8.89 -9.19
N VAL A 100 16.69 -9.07 -7.91
CA VAL A 100 15.64 -8.30 -7.25
C VAL A 100 16.06 -7.85 -5.86
N VAL A 101 15.56 -6.69 -5.45
CA VAL A 101 15.77 -6.12 -4.13
C VAL A 101 14.45 -5.75 -3.48
N ALA A 102 14.35 -5.92 -2.17
CA ALA A 102 13.16 -5.52 -1.42
C ALA A 102 13.07 -3.99 -1.32
N ILE A 103 11.88 -3.42 -1.55
CA ILE A 103 11.65 -1.97 -1.46
C ILE A 103 12.14 -1.41 -0.12
N SER A 104 11.87 -2.10 1.00
CA SER A 104 12.26 -1.60 2.33
C SER A 104 13.76 -1.48 2.57
N LYS A 105 14.60 -2.15 1.77
CA LYS A 105 16.07 -2.03 1.86
C LYS A 105 16.53 -0.67 1.33
N HIS A 106 15.88 -0.14 0.31
CA HIS A 106 16.30 1.07 -0.41
C HIS A 106 15.38 2.26 -0.21
N PHE A 107 14.19 2.05 0.36
CA PHE A 107 13.23 3.11 0.65
C PHE A 107 12.83 3.12 2.12
N ASP A 108 12.62 4.33 2.62
CA ASP A 108 11.85 4.60 3.82
C ASP A 108 10.37 4.71 3.44
N LEU A 109 9.53 3.87 4.05
CA LEU A 109 8.09 3.87 3.80
C LEU A 109 7.39 4.74 4.84
N LYS A 110 6.77 5.83 4.40
CA LYS A 110 6.00 6.73 5.24
C LYS A 110 4.51 6.57 4.93
N MET A 111 3.78 5.87 5.80
CA MET A 111 2.32 5.78 5.68
C MET A 111 1.69 7.15 5.93
N GLY A 112 0.66 7.48 5.14
CA GLY A 112 -0.08 8.72 5.31
C GLY A 112 -0.78 8.87 6.65
N MET A 113 -1.03 10.14 6.98
CA MET A 113 -1.68 10.60 8.20
C MET A 113 -3.20 10.48 8.10
N THR A 114 -3.86 10.28 9.23
CA THR A 114 -5.33 10.21 9.31
C THR A 114 -5.88 11.28 10.24
N SER A 115 -6.67 12.19 9.70
CA SER A 115 -7.38 13.22 10.46
C SER A 115 -8.41 12.62 11.41
N GLY A 116 -9.13 11.59 10.94
CA GLY A 116 -10.23 10.94 11.67
C GLY A 116 -11.56 11.68 11.58
N LYS A 117 -11.62 12.82 10.88
CA LYS A 117 -12.86 13.54 10.53
C LYS A 117 -12.60 14.47 9.33
N GLU A 118 -12.56 13.87 8.15
CA GLU A 118 -12.14 14.56 6.93
C GLU A 118 -12.96 15.82 6.62
N SER A 119 -14.28 15.75 6.83
CA SER A 119 -15.22 16.85 6.61
C SER A 119 -14.95 18.10 7.45
N VAL A 120 -14.14 17.99 8.51
CA VAL A 120 -13.78 19.11 9.39
C VAL A 120 -12.38 19.62 9.06
N TYR A 121 -11.42 18.70 8.91
CA TYR A 121 -10.00 19.07 8.79
C TYR A 121 -9.59 19.45 7.38
N ARG A 122 -10.20 18.88 6.32
CA ARG A 122 -9.96 19.33 4.94
C ARG A 122 -10.71 20.65 4.75
N ASN A 123 -9.98 21.75 4.69
CA ASN A 123 -10.58 23.09 4.76
C ASN A 123 -9.71 24.11 4.02
N ASP A 124 -10.28 24.77 3.01
CA ASP A 124 -9.55 25.72 2.15
C ASP A 124 -9.34 27.09 2.79
N VAL A 125 -10.16 27.44 3.79
CA VAL A 125 -10.15 28.72 4.51
C VAL A 125 -9.15 28.68 5.67
N HIS A 126 -9.30 27.72 6.57
CA HIS A 126 -8.50 27.61 7.81
C HIS A 126 -7.31 26.66 7.69
N GLY A 127 -7.12 25.99 6.55
CA GLY A 127 -6.05 25.02 6.39
C GLY A 127 -4.66 25.67 6.36
N ASN A 128 -3.78 25.19 7.23
CA ASN A 128 -2.42 25.72 7.44
C ASN A 128 -1.32 24.78 6.91
N ILE A 129 -1.65 23.58 6.45
CA ILE A 129 -0.73 22.68 5.75
C ILE A 129 -1.31 22.21 4.41
N LEU A 130 -0.44 21.82 3.48
CA LEU A 130 -0.81 21.15 2.24
C LEU A 130 -0.56 19.64 2.36
N VAL A 131 -1.61 18.86 2.16
CA VAL A 131 -1.57 17.39 2.23
C VAL A 131 -1.77 16.80 0.84
N ARG A 132 -0.87 15.91 0.43
CA ARG A 132 -0.98 15.12 -0.79
C ARG A 132 -2.03 14.03 -0.61
N VAL A 133 -3.05 14.05 -1.46
CA VAL A 133 -4.16 13.07 -1.48
C VAL A 133 -4.30 12.36 -2.83
N SER A 134 -3.73 12.91 -3.90
CA SER A 134 -3.63 12.27 -5.22
C SER A 134 -2.44 12.79 -6.03
N ASP A 135 -2.27 12.25 -7.23
CA ASP A 135 -1.36 12.76 -8.25
C ASP A 135 -1.85 14.08 -8.84
N GLY A 136 -0.96 14.74 -9.60
CA GLY A 136 -1.21 16.01 -10.28
C GLY A 136 -1.25 17.24 -9.37
N ASP A 137 -1.47 18.40 -9.99
CA ASP A 137 -1.50 19.70 -9.31
C ASP A 137 -2.71 19.84 -8.38
N GLN A 138 -3.84 19.25 -8.76
CA GLN A 138 -5.05 19.17 -7.94
C GLN A 138 -4.96 18.12 -6.83
N GLY A 139 -3.82 17.42 -6.72
CA GLY A 139 -3.61 16.37 -5.73
C GLY A 139 -3.20 16.86 -4.36
N LEU A 140 -3.13 18.17 -4.15
CA LEU A 140 -2.88 18.80 -2.86
C LEU A 140 -4.18 19.42 -2.34
N ALA A 141 -4.46 19.22 -1.06
CA ALA A 141 -5.56 19.86 -0.38
C ALA A 141 -5.08 20.52 0.92
N LYS A 142 -5.72 21.63 1.29
CA LYS A 142 -5.43 22.34 2.53
C LYS A 142 -6.09 21.65 3.71
N TYR A 143 -5.34 21.52 4.80
CA TYR A 143 -5.86 20.97 6.04
C TYR A 143 -5.49 21.82 7.26
N ILE A 144 -6.39 21.80 8.24
CA ILE A 144 -6.15 22.30 9.58
C ILE A 144 -5.29 21.28 10.34
N PHE A 145 -4.13 21.70 10.83
CA PHE A 145 -3.19 20.84 11.53
C PHE A 145 -2.46 21.59 12.66
N TYR A 146 -2.81 21.25 13.89
CA TYR A 146 -2.28 21.84 15.13
C TYR A 146 -1.87 20.75 16.14
N ASP A 147 -1.31 19.64 15.63
CA ASP A 147 -0.93 18.49 16.46
C ASP A 147 0.23 18.78 17.42
N ASP A 148 1.04 19.80 17.14
CA ASP A 148 2.15 20.21 18.00
C ASP A 148 1.72 21.15 19.14
N CYS A 149 0.54 21.77 19.05
CA CYS A 149 0.03 22.64 20.09
C CYS A 149 -0.13 21.87 21.40
N VAL A 150 0.36 22.45 22.49
CA VAL A 150 0.29 21.83 23.82
C VAL A 150 -1.12 22.01 24.37
N THR A 151 -1.70 23.18 24.15
CA THR A 151 -3.04 23.56 24.55
C THR A 151 -3.86 24.05 23.36
N GLN A 152 -5.18 24.12 23.51
CA GLN A 152 -6.04 24.69 22.47
C GLN A 152 -5.87 26.21 22.33
N ASP A 153 -5.31 26.86 23.35
CA ASP A 153 -5.08 28.31 23.38
C ASP A 153 -3.95 28.72 22.43
N ASP A 154 -3.11 27.77 22.00
CA ASP A 154 -2.08 27.94 20.98
C ASP A 154 -2.67 27.99 19.55
N ILE A 155 -3.98 27.75 19.39
CA ILE A 155 -4.67 27.72 18.08
C ILE A 155 -5.24 29.12 17.80
N PRO A 156 -5.08 29.68 16.58
CA PRO A 156 -5.70 30.94 16.20
C PRO A 156 -7.21 30.94 16.49
N LYS A 157 -7.72 32.06 17.02
CA LYS A 157 -9.08 32.16 17.56
C LYS A 157 -10.15 31.77 16.53
N ASP A 158 -10.03 32.24 15.29
CA ASP A 158 -10.96 31.93 14.20
C ASP A 158 -11.00 30.42 13.89
N VAL A 159 -9.84 29.76 13.90
CA VAL A 159 -9.73 28.32 13.68
C VAL A 159 -10.29 27.54 14.88
N LEU A 160 -10.01 27.99 16.10
CA LEU A 160 -10.54 27.37 17.31
C LEU A 160 -12.07 27.47 17.36
N ASP A 161 -12.64 28.64 17.08
CA ASP A 161 -14.08 28.88 17.01
C ASP A 161 -14.74 27.97 15.97
N TYR A 162 -14.12 27.77 14.81
CA TYR A 162 -14.56 26.78 13.82
C TYR A 162 -14.53 25.35 14.37
N LEU A 163 -13.41 24.92 14.98
CA LEU A 163 -13.26 23.56 15.50
C LEU A 163 -14.22 23.26 16.66
N LEU A 164 -14.53 24.25 17.50
CA LEU A 164 -15.45 24.13 18.65
C LEU A 164 -16.86 23.71 18.22
N GLN A 165 -17.32 24.15 17.04
CA GLN A 165 -18.61 23.74 16.46
C GLN A 165 -18.70 22.21 16.28
N TYR A 166 -17.56 21.54 16.11
CA TYR A 166 -17.46 20.10 15.88
C TYR A 166 -16.92 19.33 17.08
N LYS A 167 -16.64 19.98 18.22
CA LYS A 167 -15.99 19.37 19.39
C LYS A 167 -16.63 18.04 19.83
N PRO A 168 -17.97 17.90 19.95
CA PRO A 168 -18.58 16.61 20.30
C PRO A 168 -18.21 15.50 19.31
N SER A 169 -18.26 15.77 18.00
CA SER A 169 -17.87 14.81 16.97
C SER A 169 -16.37 14.53 16.95
N LEU A 170 -15.53 15.50 17.31
CA LEU A 170 -14.08 15.32 17.35
C LEU A 170 -13.63 14.51 18.56
N LEU A 171 -14.31 14.64 19.70
CA LEU A 171 -14.11 13.80 20.89
C LEU A 171 -14.54 12.35 20.65
N SER A 172 -15.60 12.12 19.88
CA SER A 172 -16.17 10.77 19.65
C SER A 172 -15.46 9.95 18.57
N ARG A 173 -14.36 10.44 18.00
CA ARG A 173 -13.60 9.73 16.95
C ARG A 173 -12.98 8.44 17.51
N LYS A 174 -13.09 7.34 16.77
CA LYS A 174 -12.66 5.99 17.22
C LYS A 174 -11.21 5.61 16.90
N ILE A 175 -10.47 6.49 16.22
CA ILE A 175 -9.11 6.20 15.75
C ILE A 175 -8.06 6.15 16.89
N ARG A 176 -8.28 6.90 17.97
CA ARG A 176 -7.55 6.84 19.23
C ARG A 176 -8.39 7.46 20.34
N LYS A 177 -7.93 7.39 21.58
CA LYS A 177 -8.58 8.10 22.69
C LYS A 177 -8.35 9.61 22.56
N PHE A 178 -9.44 10.37 22.63
CA PHE A 178 -9.44 11.82 22.70
C PHE A 178 -9.90 12.29 24.08
N SER A 179 -9.48 13.50 24.46
CA SER A 179 -9.84 14.15 25.72
C SER A 179 -9.83 15.66 25.52
N GLU A 180 -10.24 16.40 26.54
CA GLU A 180 -10.15 17.87 26.58
C GLU A 180 -8.76 18.41 26.26
N LYS A 181 -7.69 17.63 26.50
CA LYS A 181 -6.31 18.04 26.23
C LYS A 181 -5.83 17.80 24.79
N CYS A 182 -6.63 17.15 23.94
CA CYS A 182 -6.16 16.78 22.59
C CYS A 182 -7.26 16.57 21.55
N TRP A 183 -8.50 16.98 21.82
CA TRP A 183 -9.66 16.77 20.96
C TRP A 183 -9.52 17.43 19.58
N TRP A 184 -8.72 18.49 19.45
CA TRP A 184 -8.47 19.19 18.18
C TRP A 184 -7.41 18.51 17.30
N LYS A 185 -6.57 17.65 17.88
CA LYS A 185 -5.45 17.01 17.16
C LYS A 185 -5.96 15.93 16.19
N TRP A 186 -5.13 15.56 15.23
CA TRP A 186 -5.42 14.47 14.32
C TRP A 186 -5.44 13.12 15.03
N GLY A 187 -6.09 12.15 14.39
CA GLY A 187 -6.16 10.78 14.86
C GLY A 187 -4.82 10.07 14.81
N ALA A 188 -4.12 10.17 13.68
CA ALA A 188 -2.82 9.56 13.49
C ALA A 188 -1.93 10.47 12.63
N ALA A 189 -1.21 11.39 13.28
CA ALA A 189 -0.24 12.29 12.65
C ALA A 189 1.14 11.62 12.42
N ARG A 190 1.14 10.41 11.85
CA ARG A 190 2.35 9.64 11.58
C ARG A 190 3.31 10.43 10.69
N ASN A 191 4.61 10.32 10.94
CA ASN A 191 5.66 10.94 10.12
C ASN A 191 5.62 12.48 10.05
N ALA A 192 4.78 13.18 10.83
CA ALA A 192 4.69 14.65 10.82
C ALA A 192 6.04 15.34 11.07
N LYS A 193 6.84 14.82 12.01
CA LYS A 193 8.20 15.31 12.26
C LYS A 193 9.10 15.21 11.02
N TYR A 194 9.01 14.10 10.28
CA TYR A 194 9.77 13.90 9.05
C TYR A 194 9.38 14.94 7.99
N TYR A 195 8.08 15.16 7.77
CA TYR A 195 7.60 16.13 6.77
C TYR A 195 8.02 17.57 7.07
N ARG A 196 8.13 17.96 8.34
CA ARG A 196 8.60 19.30 8.73
C ARG A 196 10.09 19.50 8.48
N GLN A 197 10.86 18.41 8.53
CA GLN A 197 12.30 18.43 8.33
C GLN A 197 12.68 18.22 6.87
N SER A 198 11.80 17.63 6.06
CA SER A 198 12.02 17.46 4.62
C SER A 198 11.82 18.78 3.89
N ASP A 199 12.77 19.13 3.03
CA ASP A 199 12.59 20.22 2.08
C ASP A 199 11.73 19.72 0.91
N SER A 200 10.45 20.11 0.94
CA SER A 200 9.46 19.75 -0.09
C SER A 200 9.77 20.35 -1.47
N LYS A 201 10.75 21.26 -1.60
CA LYS A 201 11.15 21.80 -2.92
C LYS A 201 12.21 20.95 -3.59
N THR A 202 13.04 20.27 -2.80
CA THR A 202 14.21 19.54 -3.31
C THR A 202 14.10 18.03 -3.14
N THR A 203 13.24 17.56 -2.22
CA THR A 203 13.08 16.12 -1.95
C THR A 203 11.89 15.56 -2.74
N LEU A 204 12.17 14.59 -3.61
CA LEU A 204 11.15 13.81 -4.34
C LEU A 204 10.99 12.42 -3.72
N GLY A 205 9.80 11.84 -3.87
CA GLY A 205 9.54 10.46 -3.52
C GLY A 205 8.45 9.85 -4.40
N ILE A 206 8.26 8.54 -4.26
CA ILE A 206 7.23 7.80 -4.98
C ILE A 206 6.03 7.61 -4.07
N TYR A 207 4.90 8.18 -4.44
CA TYR A 207 3.63 7.96 -3.76
C TYR A 207 2.94 6.75 -4.37
N VAL A 208 2.45 5.86 -3.52
CA VAL A 208 1.72 4.64 -3.92
C VAL A 208 0.34 4.66 -3.28
N ARG A 209 -0.71 4.54 -4.09
CA ARG A 209 -2.09 4.41 -3.60
C ARG A 209 -2.27 3.08 -2.89
N VAL A 210 -2.70 3.14 -1.64
CA VAL A 210 -2.86 1.94 -0.79
C VAL A 210 -4.01 1.05 -1.28
N GLN A 211 -5.10 1.68 -1.73
CA GLN A 211 -6.20 1.00 -2.40
C GLN A 211 -6.63 1.83 -3.60
N SER A 212 -6.76 1.20 -4.77
CA SER A 212 -7.17 1.92 -5.98
C SER A 212 -7.79 0.99 -7.01
N ARG A 213 -8.61 1.56 -7.90
CA ARG A 213 -8.96 0.95 -9.19
C ARG A 213 -8.17 1.59 -10.35
N ASN A 214 -7.35 2.60 -10.07
CA ASN A 214 -6.44 3.20 -11.05
C ASN A 214 -5.33 2.20 -11.37
N LYS A 215 -5.13 1.90 -12.65
CA LYS A 215 -4.07 1.00 -13.14
C LYS A 215 -2.65 1.57 -12.97
N SER A 216 -2.52 2.86 -12.64
CA SER A 216 -1.25 3.51 -12.30
C SER A 216 -1.30 4.06 -10.86
N PRO A 217 -1.18 3.19 -9.83
CA PRO A 217 -1.26 3.61 -8.44
C PRO A 217 -0.01 4.34 -7.93
N ALA A 218 1.12 4.27 -8.62
CA ALA A 218 2.39 4.88 -8.24
C ALA A 218 2.71 6.13 -9.06
N PHE A 219 3.19 7.19 -8.42
CA PHE A 219 3.60 8.42 -9.08
C PHE A 219 4.69 9.16 -8.31
N VAL A 220 5.54 9.90 -9.01
CA VAL A 220 6.61 10.71 -8.41
C VAL A 220 6.08 12.11 -8.12
N ALA A 221 6.34 12.62 -6.92
CA ALA A 221 6.02 14.00 -6.57
C ALA A 221 6.93 14.49 -5.42
N PRO A 222 6.96 15.81 -5.16
CA PRO A 222 7.66 16.34 -4.00
C PRO A 222 7.12 15.81 -2.67
N VAL A 223 8.02 15.57 -1.73
CA VAL A 223 7.70 15.08 -0.39
C VAL A 223 6.93 16.14 0.38
N THR A 224 5.76 15.77 0.89
CA THR A 224 4.94 16.61 1.77
C THR A 224 4.07 15.72 2.67
N TYR A 225 3.32 16.34 3.58
CA TYR A 225 2.29 15.67 4.36
C TYR A 225 1.43 14.79 3.47
N THR A 226 1.27 13.53 3.83
CA THR A 226 0.65 12.52 2.97
C THR A 226 -0.67 12.07 3.59
N GLY A 227 -1.75 12.01 2.81
CA GLY A 227 -3.05 11.49 3.22
C GLY A 227 -3.05 9.96 3.37
N ASN A 228 -3.94 9.42 4.20
CA ASN A 228 -3.98 7.99 4.57
C ASN A 228 -4.19 7.01 3.40
N ASN A 229 -4.64 7.49 2.25
CA ASN A 229 -4.84 6.71 1.04
C ASN A 229 -3.53 6.49 0.25
N LEU A 230 -2.44 7.11 0.68
CA LEU A 230 -1.12 7.02 0.05
C LEU A 230 -0.06 6.49 1.04
N THR A 231 0.91 5.77 0.49
CA THR A 231 2.20 5.47 1.14
C THR A 231 3.29 6.17 0.34
N LEU A 232 4.12 6.96 1.01
CA LEU A 232 5.27 7.61 0.40
C LEU A 232 6.50 6.72 0.55
N LEU A 233 7.23 6.51 -0.55
CA LEU A 233 8.53 5.86 -0.61
C LEU A 233 9.60 6.94 -0.79
N VAL A 234 10.44 7.10 0.22
CA VAL A 234 11.56 8.04 0.22
C VAL A 234 12.85 7.26 -0.04
N PRO A 235 13.62 7.55 -1.10
CA PRO A 235 14.86 6.84 -1.38
C PRO A 235 15.88 7.06 -0.27
N LYS A 236 16.60 6.00 0.12
CA LYS A 236 17.75 6.00 1.06
C LYS A 236 19.09 6.16 0.35
N PHE A 237 19.06 6.41 -0.95
CA PHE A 237 20.19 6.47 -1.85
C PHE A 237 20.04 7.70 -2.75
N SER A 238 21.16 8.22 -3.25
CA SER A 238 21.13 9.31 -4.23
C SER A 238 20.55 8.79 -5.54
N THR A 239 19.60 9.51 -6.11
CA THR A 239 18.93 9.07 -7.34
C THR A 239 18.32 10.23 -8.10
N SER A 240 18.19 10.10 -9.42
CA SER A 240 17.59 11.11 -10.29
C SER A 240 16.05 11.00 -10.29
N ILE A 241 15.38 12.08 -10.70
CA ILE A 241 13.93 12.06 -10.92
C ILE A 241 13.53 10.99 -11.96
N GLU A 242 14.35 10.80 -12.99
CA GLU A 242 14.08 9.82 -14.04
C GLU A 242 14.15 8.39 -13.51
N ASN A 243 15.11 8.10 -12.62
CA ASN A 243 15.16 6.80 -11.99
C ASN A 243 13.96 6.55 -11.06
N LEU A 244 13.51 7.57 -10.31
CA LEU A 244 12.28 7.46 -9.52
C LEU A 244 11.05 7.18 -10.40
N LYS A 245 10.98 7.78 -11.60
CA LYS A 245 9.91 7.50 -12.57
C LYS A 245 9.99 6.07 -13.08
N ASN A 246 11.18 5.59 -13.46
CA ASN A 246 11.36 4.19 -13.89
C ASN A 246 10.91 3.20 -12.81
N ILE A 247 11.20 3.48 -11.53
CA ILE A 247 10.70 2.66 -10.42
C ILE A 247 9.18 2.77 -10.30
N ALA A 248 8.60 3.97 -10.38
CA ALA A 248 7.15 4.17 -10.34
C ALA A 248 6.45 3.45 -11.50
N ASP A 249 7.02 3.48 -12.71
CA ASP A 249 6.52 2.80 -13.90
C ASP A 249 6.58 1.28 -13.73
N TYR A 250 7.64 0.75 -13.14
CA TYR A 250 7.69 -0.66 -12.75
C TYR A 250 6.58 -1.01 -11.75
N LEU A 251 6.34 -0.18 -10.73
CA LEU A 251 5.24 -0.37 -9.77
C LEU A 251 3.85 -0.24 -10.41
N ASN A 252 3.75 0.41 -11.57
CA ASN A 252 2.54 0.51 -12.39
C ASN A 252 2.41 -0.59 -13.45
N SER A 253 3.45 -1.42 -13.63
CA SER A 253 3.46 -2.48 -14.65
C SER A 253 2.44 -3.58 -14.35
N SER A 254 1.93 -4.23 -15.39
CA SER A 254 1.04 -5.40 -15.24
C SER A 254 1.73 -6.55 -14.50
N GLU A 255 3.03 -6.77 -14.74
CA GLU A 255 3.86 -7.76 -14.06
C GLU A 255 3.86 -7.54 -12.53
N PHE A 256 4.04 -6.29 -12.09
CA PHE A 256 3.98 -5.97 -10.68
C PHE A 256 2.55 -6.02 -10.14
N LEU A 257 1.60 -5.35 -10.80
CA LEU A 257 0.25 -5.14 -10.28
C LEU A 257 -0.61 -6.39 -10.31
N MET A 258 -0.38 -7.38 -11.19
CA MET A 258 -1.14 -8.64 -11.17
C MET A 258 -1.04 -9.32 -9.80
N ASN A 259 0.10 -9.15 -9.13
CA ASN A 259 0.28 -9.71 -7.80
C ASN A 259 -0.64 -9.02 -6.79
N TYR A 260 -0.91 -7.72 -6.91
CA TYR A 260 -1.62 -6.95 -5.88
C TYR A 260 -3.04 -6.56 -6.30
N THR A 261 -3.58 -7.18 -7.33
CA THR A 261 -4.93 -6.91 -7.86
C THR A 261 -5.85 -8.07 -7.55
N ALA A 262 -7.02 -7.75 -6.98
CA ALA A 262 -8.11 -8.69 -6.72
C ALA A 262 -9.40 -8.07 -7.25
N SER A 263 -10.11 -8.76 -8.15
CA SER A 263 -11.37 -8.26 -8.73
C SER A 263 -11.30 -6.82 -9.24
N GLY A 264 -10.20 -6.47 -9.93
CA GLY A 264 -9.94 -5.13 -10.48
C GLY A 264 -9.59 -4.05 -9.45
N LYS A 265 -9.47 -4.39 -8.17
CA LYS A 265 -9.02 -3.49 -7.09
C LYS A 265 -7.58 -3.84 -6.71
N ILE A 266 -6.71 -2.83 -6.80
CA ILE A 266 -5.32 -2.91 -6.31
C ILE A 266 -5.32 -2.66 -4.81
N VAL A 267 -4.60 -3.51 -4.07
CA VAL A 267 -4.39 -3.41 -2.62
C VAL A 267 -2.89 -3.50 -2.30
N LEU A 268 -2.30 -2.33 -2.08
CA LEU A 268 -0.89 -2.12 -1.76
C LEU A 268 -0.76 -1.53 -0.36
N GLY A 269 -1.11 -2.32 0.66
CA GLY A 269 -0.88 -1.94 2.05
C GLY A 269 0.61 -1.78 2.38
N LEU A 270 0.92 -1.12 3.50
CA LEU A 270 2.30 -0.87 3.92
C LEU A 270 3.13 -2.17 4.01
N ASN A 271 2.56 -3.25 4.56
CA ASN A 271 3.25 -4.52 4.67
C ASN A 271 3.51 -5.16 3.30
N GLN A 272 2.56 -5.05 2.37
CA GLN A 272 2.71 -5.53 1.00
C GLN A 272 3.83 -4.77 0.29
N ILE A 273 3.81 -3.43 0.33
CA ILE A 273 4.85 -2.62 -0.32
C ILE A 273 6.21 -2.85 0.34
N LYS A 274 6.28 -2.95 1.67
CA LYS A 274 7.53 -3.19 2.43
C LYS A 274 8.25 -4.45 1.94
N HIS A 275 7.50 -5.51 1.64
CA HIS A 275 8.04 -6.81 1.23
C HIS A 275 8.00 -7.06 -0.28
N ALA A 276 7.43 -6.12 -1.05
CA ALA A 276 7.53 -6.16 -2.49
C ALA A 276 8.99 -6.07 -2.93
N VAL A 277 9.29 -6.74 -4.03
CA VAL A 277 10.61 -6.68 -4.67
C VAL A 277 10.50 -5.96 -5.99
N ILE A 278 11.60 -5.31 -6.38
CA ILE A 278 11.79 -4.63 -7.66
C ILE A 278 13.12 -5.09 -8.27
N PRO A 279 13.29 -5.03 -9.61
CA PRO A 279 14.55 -5.35 -10.25
C PRO A 279 15.72 -4.55 -9.67
N SER A 280 16.83 -5.22 -9.37
CA SER A 280 18.02 -4.60 -8.78
C SER A 280 18.62 -3.51 -9.67
N VAL A 281 18.49 -3.66 -11.00
CA VAL A 281 18.91 -2.68 -12.01
C VAL A 281 18.21 -1.32 -11.90
N LEU A 282 17.07 -1.23 -11.21
CA LEU A 282 16.38 0.05 -11.00
C LEU A 282 16.95 0.86 -9.81
N ILE A 283 17.89 0.28 -9.07
CA ILE A 283 18.44 0.84 -7.83
C ILE A 283 19.93 1.20 -7.97
N SER A 284 20.54 0.87 -9.11
CA SER A 284 21.91 1.25 -9.47
C SER A 284 22.06 2.74 -9.74
#